data_AF-A0A7W1MD03-F1
#
_entry.id   AF-A0A7W1MD03-F1
#
_cell.length_a   1.000
_cell.length_b   1.000
_cell.length_c   1.000
_cell.angle_alpha   90.00
_cell.angle_beta   90.00
_cell.angle_gamma   90.00
#
_symmetry.space_group_name_H-M   'P 1'
#
loop_
_entity.id
_entity.type
_entity.pdbx_description
1 polymer ?
#
loop_
_entity_poly.entity_id
_entity_poly.type
_entity_poly.pdbx_seq_one_letter_code
_entity_poly.pdbx_strand_id
1 'polypeptide(L)'
;MDSLDLSNNPPFTSEQLADANEWSTEQWQQNIPKLSPDQIAIILPIATPQHDPNLWKDKIHTVIEVLKTPQQLEAVGRTATIEQTSEILSWINSKQVNQPKLFSLFLGMPQIIFLQLLVQATPEEQNILKQESLSEPIQHHLTLLTHELSSASTSHNQAFSALEMQLRSLDLETTDSEQINELEKIIELFRDACLSTQFLSSKALAIAWNSGRTDLIEKLSSFKEQSQKLSNDAIGQSSGPDASACGLYEIFENRLNSVFNDDNNNPLSDDEPTIEALVKFSIWYIKDYWEIGLLPHISQAQLELELAPSAAIKDEGKDFRKQLFDDVHKNLEKLGLVNLQNLKKNKIYSKTALKNYILSHQNILN
;
A
#
# COMPACT_ATOMS: atom_id res chain seq x y z
N MET A 1 43.66 -0.41 41.53
CA MET A 1 43.30 -0.69 40.12
C MET A 1 43.63 0.56 39.35
N ASP A 2 44.75 0.52 38.66
CA ASP A 2 45.32 1.70 38.00
C ASP A 2 44.41 2.12 36.84
N SER A 3 43.92 3.35 36.90
CA SER A 3 43.30 3.99 35.74
C SER A 3 44.42 4.25 34.73
N LEU A 4 44.61 3.33 33.78
CA LEU A 4 45.44 3.59 32.61
C LEU A 4 44.92 4.86 31.95
N ASP A 5 45.75 5.89 31.95
CA ASP A 5 45.48 7.17 31.30
C ASP A 5 45.50 6.94 29.79
N LEU A 6 44.32 6.60 29.24
CA LEU A 6 44.12 6.29 27.83
C LEU A 6 44.12 7.55 26.94
N SER A 7 44.33 8.75 27.50
CA SER A 7 44.24 10.02 26.76
C SER A 7 45.37 10.27 25.76
N ASN A 8 46.40 9.40 25.71
CA ASN A 8 47.62 9.61 24.90
C ASN A 8 47.86 8.59 23.78
N ASN A 9 46.90 7.70 23.48
CA ASN A 9 47.04 6.86 22.29
C ASN A 9 46.68 7.66 21.02
N PRO A 10 47.53 7.65 19.98
CA PRO A 10 47.18 8.29 18.72
C PRO A 10 45.91 7.65 18.15
N PRO A 11 45.00 8.45 17.54
CA PRO A 11 43.80 7.91 16.92
C PRO A 11 44.18 6.93 15.81
N PHE A 12 43.47 5.81 15.73
CA PHE A 12 43.58 4.86 14.62
C PHE A 12 43.45 5.56 13.26
N THR A 13 44.32 5.20 12.31
CA THR A 13 44.31 5.75 10.95
C THR A 13 43.14 5.18 10.13
N SER A 14 42.74 5.85 9.06
CA SER A 14 41.68 5.36 8.16
C SER A 14 41.98 3.99 7.57
N GLU A 15 43.26 3.69 7.29
CA GLU A 15 43.71 2.37 6.82
C GLU A 15 43.49 1.30 7.90
N GLN A 16 43.86 1.59 9.16
CA GLN A 16 43.64 0.65 10.26
C GLN A 16 42.16 0.37 10.53
N LEU A 17 41.28 1.37 10.34
CA LEU A 17 39.84 1.19 10.48
C LEU A 17 39.24 0.40 9.31
N ALA A 18 39.80 0.50 8.10
CA ALA A 18 39.37 -0.27 6.94
C ALA A 18 39.63 -1.78 7.13
N ASP A 19 40.74 -2.11 7.79
CA ASP A 19 41.12 -3.50 8.09
C ASP A 19 40.34 -4.08 9.29
N ALA A 20 39.47 -3.31 9.94
CA ALA A 20 38.73 -3.74 11.13
C ALA A 20 37.79 -4.93 10.87
N ASN A 21 37.39 -5.16 9.61
CA ASN A 21 36.62 -6.35 9.26
C ASN A 21 37.43 -7.64 9.44
N GLU A 22 38.74 -7.59 9.25
CA GLU A 22 39.63 -8.74 9.36
C GLU A 22 40.06 -9.02 10.81
N TRP A 23 39.77 -8.09 11.72
CA TRP A 23 40.11 -8.27 13.13
C TRP A 23 39.34 -9.43 13.76
N SER A 24 40.05 -10.22 14.57
CA SER A 24 39.47 -11.25 15.43
C SER A 24 38.64 -10.63 16.56
N THR A 25 37.74 -11.41 17.17
CA THR A 25 36.94 -10.96 18.32
C THR A 25 37.81 -10.42 19.47
N GLU A 26 38.97 -11.03 19.71
CA GLU A 26 39.94 -10.57 20.72
C GLU A 26 40.55 -9.21 20.36
N GLN A 27 40.86 -8.98 19.09
CA GLN A 27 41.35 -7.68 18.60
C GLN A 27 40.26 -6.60 18.73
N TRP A 28 39.00 -6.94 18.44
CA TRP A 28 37.86 -6.05 18.70
C TRP A 28 37.77 -5.69 20.19
N GLN A 29 37.85 -6.67 21.09
CA GLN A 29 37.79 -6.44 22.54
C GLN A 29 38.88 -5.49 23.05
N GLN A 30 40.08 -5.55 22.46
CA GLN A 30 41.22 -4.70 22.83
C GLN A 30 41.20 -3.31 22.20
N ASN A 31 40.68 -3.18 20.97
CA ASN A 31 40.76 -1.95 20.19
C ASN A 31 39.54 -1.05 20.36
N ILE A 32 38.32 -1.61 20.41
CA ILE A 32 37.07 -0.84 20.50
C ILE A 32 37.04 0.17 21.65
N PRO A 33 37.48 -0.14 22.89
CA PRO A 33 37.46 0.82 24.00
C PRO A 33 38.30 2.08 23.75
N LYS A 34 39.29 1.99 22.87
CA LYS A 34 40.24 3.07 22.55
C LYS A 34 39.75 3.97 21.42
N LEU A 35 38.68 3.59 20.73
CA LEU A 35 38.15 4.34 19.59
C LEU A 35 37.36 5.56 20.02
N SER A 36 37.49 6.65 19.28
CA SER A 36 36.60 7.80 19.42
C SER A 36 35.18 7.46 18.92
N PRO A 37 34.15 8.23 19.32
CA PRO A 37 32.80 8.07 18.78
C PRO A 37 32.76 8.10 17.24
N ASP A 38 33.54 8.97 16.60
CA ASP A 38 33.60 9.06 15.13
C ASP A 38 34.21 7.80 14.50
N GLN A 39 35.19 7.17 15.15
CA GLN A 39 35.80 5.93 14.66
C GLN A 39 34.86 4.73 14.83
N ILE A 40 34.06 4.71 15.91
CA ILE A 40 33.02 3.69 16.11
C ILE A 40 31.97 3.78 15.01
N ALA A 41 31.55 4.99 14.66
CA ALA A 41 30.60 5.23 13.57
C ALA A 41 31.09 4.72 12.21
N ILE A 42 32.41 4.66 11.99
CA ILE A 42 33.02 4.10 10.77
C ILE A 42 33.08 2.57 10.83
N ILE A 43 33.41 2.00 11.99
CA ILE A 43 33.66 0.55 12.13
C ILE A 43 32.36 -0.27 12.22
N LEU A 44 31.33 0.23 12.89
CA LEU A 44 30.11 -0.55 13.13
C LEU A 44 29.40 -1.01 11.83
N PRO A 45 29.25 -0.16 10.79
CA PRO A 45 28.67 -0.59 9.52
C PRO A 45 29.49 -1.66 8.77
N ILE A 46 30.77 -1.83 9.13
CA ILE A 46 31.65 -2.84 8.51
C ILE A 46 31.36 -4.23 9.11
N ALA A 47 30.88 -4.30 10.37
CA ALA A 47 30.45 -5.54 11.03
C ALA A 47 29.11 -6.04 10.47
N THR A 48 29.11 -6.49 9.22
CA THR A 48 27.94 -6.96 8.47
C THR A 48 28.06 -8.45 8.12
N PRO A 49 26.96 -9.11 7.68
CA PRO A 49 26.89 -10.56 7.46
C PRO A 49 27.76 -11.12 6.31
N GLN A 50 28.78 -10.40 5.84
CA GLN A 50 29.34 -10.62 4.51
C GLN A 50 29.98 -12.01 4.31
N HIS A 51 30.55 -12.64 5.35
CA HIS A 51 31.26 -13.93 5.19
C HIS A 51 30.91 -15.03 6.21
N ASP A 52 30.51 -14.70 7.44
CA ASP A 52 30.07 -15.67 8.46
C ASP A 52 28.89 -15.09 9.28
N PRO A 53 27.71 -15.73 9.28
CA PRO A 53 26.51 -15.22 9.95
C PRO A 53 26.62 -15.17 11.49
N ASN A 54 27.57 -15.87 12.11
CA ASN A 54 27.77 -15.83 13.56
C ASN A 54 28.87 -14.82 13.95
N LEU A 55 29.91 -14.69 13.14
CA LEU A 55 31.07 -13.84 13.46
C LEU A 55 30.70 -12.36 13.64
N TRP A 56 29.80 -11.83 12.79
CA TRP A 56 29.39 -10.43 12.92
C TRP A 56 28.58 -10.19 14.20
N LYS A 57 27.77 -11.16 14.65
CA LYS A 57 27.02 -11.08 15.91
C LYS A 57 27.97 -11.01 17.10
N ASP A 58 28.96 -11.89 17.14
CA ASP A 58 29.99 -11.89 18.20
C ASP A 58 30.74 -10.56 18.27
N LYS A 59 31.05 -9.96 17.11
CA LYS A 59 31.66 -8.63 17.03
C LYS A 59 30.75 -7.54 17.60
N ILE A 60 29.47 -7.52 17.22
CA ILE A 60 28.48 -6.56 17.75
C ILE A 60 28.31 -6.73 19.27
N HIS A 61 28.20 -7.97 19.76
CA HIS A 61 28.12 -8.25 21.19
C HIS A 61 29.36 -7.73 21.92
N THR A 62 30.55 -7.97 21.36
CA THR A 62 31.82 -7.47 21.91
C THR A 62 31.83 -5.95 22.00
N VAL A 63 31.37 -5.24 20.95
CA VAL A 63 31.25 -3.78 20.95
C VAL A 63 30.39 -3.32 22.12
N ILE A 64 29.17 -3.85 22.25
CA ILE A 64 28.27 -3.44 23.32
C ILE A 64 28.86 -3.79 24.70
N GLU A 65 29.50 -4.95 24.86
CA GLU A 65 30.08 -5.37 26.13
C GLU A 65 31.18 -4.42 26.61
N VAL A 66 32.14 -4.10 25.74
CA VAL A 66 33.32 -3.33 26.11
C VAL A 66 33.12 -1.82 26.14
N LEU A 67 32.14 -1.27 25.41
CA LEU A 67 31.83 0.15 25.47
C LEU A 67 31.18 0.52 26.80
N LYS A 68 31.77 1.53 27.45
CA LYS A 68 31.33 2.04 28.78
C LYS A 68 30.90 3.50 28.75
N THR A 69 31.35 4.28 27.76
CA THR A 69 31.02 5.71 27.72
C THR A 69 29.70 5.94 26.97
N PRO A 70 28.82 6.83 27.47
CA PRO A 70 27.57 7.17 26.80
C PRO A 70 27.77 7.65 25.35
N GLN A 71 28.82 8.44 25.09
CA GLN A 71 29.08 9.02 23.76
C GLN A 71 29.44 7.96 22.72
N GLN A 72 30.20 6.93 23.12
CA GLN A 72 30.52 5.81 22.23
C GLN A 72 29.28 4.96 21.93
N LEU A 73 28.42 4.72 22.93
CA LEU A 73 27.16 3.98 22.75
C LEU A 73 26.15 4.76 21.89
N GLU A 74 26.09 6.08 22.04
CA GLU A 74 25.30 6.95 21.17
C GLU A 74 25.79 6.87 19.71
N ALA A 75 27.10 6.84 19.48
CA ALA A 75 27.65 6.65 18.13
C ALA A 75 27.30 5.28 17.53
N VAL A 76 27.21 4.23 18.35
CA VAL A 76 26.68 2.93 17.93
C VAL A 76 25.21 3.07 17.49
N GLY A 77 24.38 3.68 18.34
CA GLY A 77 22.96 3.92 18.02
C GLY A 77 22.75 4.67 16.71
N ARG A 78 23.61 5.65 16.42
CA ARG A 78 23.57 6.47 15.21
C ARG A 78 23.83 5.72 13.92
N THR A 79 24.59 4.63 13.98
CA THR A 79 25.11 3.94 12.79
C THR A 79 24.63 2.51 12.66
N ALA A 80 24.03 1.94 13.70
CA ALA A 80 23.49 0.59 13.67
C ALA A 80 22.39 0.46 12.61
N THR A 81 22.45 -0.61 11.81
CA THR A 81 21.33 -1.01 10.95
C THR A 81 20.18 -1.56 11.80
N ILE A 82 19.02 -1.80 11.19
CA ILE A 82 17.89 -2.41 11.87
C ILE A 82 18.23 -3.84 12.36
N GLU A 83 18.95 -4.61 11.55
CA GLU A 83 19.39 -5.97 11.90
C GLU A 83 20.37 -5.95 13.08
N GLN A 84 21.33 -5.03 13.05
CA GLN A 84 22.27 -4.85 14.16
C GLN A 84 21.56 -4.39 15.43
N THR A 85 20.62 -3.46 15.32
CA THR A 85 19.81 -2.98 16.45
C THR A 85 19.03 -4.12 17.09
N SER A 86 18.37 -4.94 16.27
CA SER A 86 17.60 -6.11 16.74
C SER A 86 18.50 -7.11 17.48
N GLU A 87 19.68 -7.41 16.92
CA GLU A 87 20.66 -8.29 17.56
C GLU A 87 21.18 -7.72 18.89
N ILE A 88 21.45 -6.41 18.95
CA ILE A 88 21.88 -5.71 20.18
C ILE A 88 20.80 -5.83 21.28
N LEU A 89 19.54 -5.59 20.93
CA LEU A 89 18.42 -5.67 21.87
C LEU A 89 18.23 -7.09 22.41
N SER A 90 18.26 -8.09 21.52
CA SER A 90 18.21 -9.51 21.88
C SER A 90 19.33 -9.89 22.86
N TRP A 91 20.56 -9.47 22.55
CA TRP A 91 21.71 -9.75 23.41
C TRP A 91 21.60 -9.07 24.77
N ILE A 92 21.26 -7.78 24.83
CA ILE A 92 21.11 -7.03 26.09
C ILE A 92 20.05 -7.69 26.98
N ASN A 93 18.91 -8.11 26.41
CA ASN A 93 17.84 -8.78 27.14
C ASN A 93 18.31 -10.11 27.74
N SER A 94 19.08 -10.91 26.98
CA SER A 94 19.62 -12.19 27.47
C SER A 94 20.56 -12.05 28.67
N LYS A 95 21.25 -10.91 28.79
CA LYS A 95 22.24 -10.66 29.84
C LYS A 95 21.67 -9.98 31.09
N GLN A 96 20.45 -9.43 31.05
CA GLN A 96 19.74 -8.77 32.18
C GLN A 96 20.52 -7.70 32.97
N VAL A 97 21.64 -7.18 32.46
CA VAL A 97 22.60 -6.37 33.26
C VAL A 97 22.89 -4.97 32.66
N ASN A 98 22.37 -4.64 31.47
CA ASN A 98 22.85 -3.49 30.68
C ASN A 98 21.80 -2.39 30.36
N GLN A 99 20.78 -2.16 31.20
CA GLN A 99 19.78 -1.09 30.94
C GLN A 99 20.38 0.31 30.69
N PRO A 100 21.41 0.79 31.41
CA PRO A 100 22.00 2.11 31.14
C PRO A 100 22.56 2.27 29.72
N LYS A 101 22.91 1.16 29.05
CA LYS A 101 23.42 1.19 27.67
C LYS A 101 22.29 1.43 26.66
N LEU A 102 21.08 0.93 26.95
CA LEU A 102 19.91 1.12 26.09
C LEU A 102 19.57 2.60 25.94
N PHE A 103 19.64 3.36 27.03
CA PHE A 103 19.40 4.81 27.00
C PHE A 103 20.28 5.51 25.96
N SER A 104 21.61 5.29 26.00
CA SER A 104 22.53 5.93 25.06
C SER A 104 22.37 5.42 23.63
N LEU A 105 22.06 4.13 23.44
CA LEU A 105 21.76 3.57 22.12
C LEU A 105 20.53 4.23 21.49
N PHE A 106 19.43 4.34 22.25
CA PHE A 106 18.22 5.00 21.77
C PHE A 106 18.42 6.50 21.57
N LEU A 107 19.24 7.17 22.39
CA LEU A 107 19.54 8.58 22.20
C LEU A 107 20.21 8.86 20.84
N GLY A 108 21.08 7.97 20.38
CA GLY A 108 21.75 8.10 19.09
C GLY A 108 20.94 7.61 17.90
N MET A 109 19.87 6.84 18.14
CA MET A 109 19.13 6.12 17.11
C MET A 109 18.47 7.08 16.11
N PRO A 110 18.62 6.88 14.79
CA PRO A 110 17.85 7.64 13.81
C PRO A 110 16.35 7.28 13.89
N GLN A 111 15.49 8.28 13.75
CA GLN A 111 14.03 8.08 13.75
C GLN A 111 13.58 7.01 12.75
N ILE A 112 14.17 6.95 11.56
CA ILE A 112 13.84 5.95 10.55
C ILE A 112 14.11 4.51 11.01
N ILE A 113 15.21 4.28 11.74
CA ILE A 113 15.55 2.98 12.31
C ILE A 113 14.60 2.64 13.45
N PHE A 114 14.26 3.62 14.30
CA PHE A 114 13.25 3.44 15.35
C PHE A 114 11.89 3.00 14.79
N LEU A 115 11.42 3.63 13.70
CA LEU A 115 10.16 3.27 13.06
C LEU A 115 10.19 1.87 12.44
N GLN A 116 11.30 1.51 11.78
CA GLN A 116 11.49 0.15 11.26
C GLN A 116 11.48 -0.88 12.39
N LEU A 117 12.18 -0.59 13.48
CA LEU A 117 12.17 -1.41 14.69
C LEU A 117 10.76 -1.56 15.25
N LEU A 118 10.00 -0.47 15.35
CA LEU A 118 8.64 -0.52 15.88
C LEU A 118 7.70 -1.44 15.07
N VAL A 119 7.86 -1.44 13.73
CA VAL A 119 7.08 -2.27 12.81
C VAL A 119 7.51 -3.74 12.87
N GLN A 120 8.81 -4.00 12.92
CA GLN A 120 9.41 -5.33 12.82
C GLN A 120 9.66 -6.01 14.19
N ALA A 121 9.50 -5.28 15.29
CA ALA A 121 9.83 -5.74 16.64
C ALA A 121 9.12 -7.06 16.98
N THR A 122 9.94 -8.02 17.39
CA THR A 122 9.53 -9.25 18.06
C THR A 122 8.83 -8.92 19.40
N PRO A 123 8.07 -9.86 19.98
CA PRO A 123 7.47 -9.68 21.30
C PRO A 123 8.50 -9.30 22.39
N GLU A 124 9.70 -9.88 22.32
CA GLU A 124 10.80 -9.61 23.23
C GLU A 124 11.32 -8.17 23.08
N GLU A 125 11.60 -7.73 21.84
CA GLU A 125 12.05 -6.36 21.57
C GLU A 125 10.98 -5.32 21.94
N GLN A 126 9.70 -5.63 21.67
CA GLN A 126 8.60 -4.78 22.08
C GLN A 126 8.53 -4.64 23.61
N ASN A 127 8.86 -5.70 24.36
CA ASN A 127 8.93 -5.63 25.81
C ASN A 127 10.08 -4.74 26.29
N ILE A 128 11.23 -4.78 25.63
CA ILE A 128 12.35 -3.86 25.93
C ILE A 128 11.93 -2.41 25.69
N LEU A 129 11.30 -2.11 24.55
CA LEU A 129 10.81 -0.76 24.25
C LEU A 129 9.77 -0.28 25.28
N LYS A 130 8.91 -1.18 25.78
CA LYS A 130 7.96 -0.86 26.87
C LYS A 130 8.68 -0.54 28.18
N GLN A 131 9.70 -1.31 28.55
CA GLN A 131 10.50 -1.04 29.74
C GLN A 131 11.21 0.31 29.66
N GLU A 132 11.75 0.65 28.49
CA GLU A 132 12.46 1.91 28.24
C GLU A 132 11.52 3.08 27.90
N SER A 133 10.21 2.89 27.90
CA SER A 133 9.23 3.93 27.53
C SER A 133 9.22 5.15 28.46
N LEU A 134 9.73 5.00 29.70
CA LEU A 134 9.91 6.10 30.64
C LEU A 134 11.14 6.95 30.32
N SER A 135 12.04 6.47 29.46
CA SER A 135 13.24 7.20 29.05
C SER A 135 12.91 8.32 28.06
N GLU A 136 13.67 9.41 28.14
CA GLU A 136 13.53 10.54 27.22
C GLU A 136 13.72 10.15 25.74
N PRO A 137 14.71 9.33 25.34
CA PRO A 137 14.90 8.99 23.93
C PRO A 137 13.68 8.31 23.29
N ILE A 138 13.07 7.34 24.00
CA ILE A 138 11.86 6.67 23.49
C ILE A 138 10.70 7.66 23.42
N GLN A 139 10.51 8.52 24.43
CA GLN A 139 9.47 9.54 24.39
C GLN A 139 9.70 10.56 23.27
N HIS A 140 10.94 10.92 22.97
CA HIS A 140 11.30 11.79 21.87
C HIS A 140 10.91 11.17 20.53
N HIS A 141 11.29 9.92 20.28
CA HIS A 141 10.90 9.19 19.07
C HIS A 141 9.39 9.05 18.89
N LEU A 142 8.67 8.74 19.98
CA LEU A 142 7.21 8.70 19.96
C LEU A 142 6.62 10.09 19.66
N THR A 143 7.22 11.15 20.18
CA THR A 143 6.79 12.53 19.91
C THR A 143 6.98 12.88 18.43
N LEU A 144 8.15 12.58 17.85
CA LEU A 144 8.41 12.75 16.42
C LEU A 144 7.39 11.98 15.56
N LEU A 145 7.13 10.72 15.93
CA LEU A 145 6.10 9.92 15.28
C LEU A 145 4.71 10.56 15.35
N THR A 146 4.31 11.16 16.49
CA THR A 146 3.01 11.86 16.55
C THR A 146 2.92 13.05 15.59
N HIS A 147 4.03 13.74 15.32
CA HIS A 147 4.06 14.81 14.32
C HIS A 147 3.94 14.26 12.89
N GLU A 148 4.64 13.16 12.59
CA GLU A 148 4.52 12.47 11.30
C GLU A 148 3.09 11.96 11.06
N LEU A 149 2.48 11.31 12.05
CA LEU A 149 1.10 10.82 11.98
C LEU A 149 0.08 11.96 11.84
N SER A 150 0.33 13.11 12.45
CA SER A 150 -0.51 14.30 12.28
C SER A 150 -0.48 14.81 10.83
N SER A 151 0.70 14.83 10.22
CA SER A 151 0.87 15.18 8.82
C SER A 151 0.15 14.17 7.92
N ALA A 152 0.38 12.87 8.15
CA ALA A 152 -0.26 11.79 7.41
C ALA A 152 -1.79 11.84 7.50
N SER A 153 -2.36 12.08 8.68
CA SER A 153 -3.81 12.24 8.87
C SER A 153 -4.38 13.40 8.04
N THR A 154 -3.67 14.54 8.00
CA THR A 154 -4.07 15.68 7.16
C THR A 154 -4.04 15.31 5.68
N SER A 155 -2.97 14.65 5.22
CA SER A 155 -2.86 14.16 3.84
C SER A 155 -3.93 13.13 3.49
N HIS A 156 -4.28 12.23 4.41
CA HIS A 156 -5.34 11.24 4.21
C HIS A 156 -6.70 11.90 4.03
N ASN A 157 -7.05 12.90 4.85
CA ASN A 157 -8.32 13.61 4.71
C ASN A 157 -8.39 14.34 3.36
N GLN A 158 -7.30 14.97 2.91
CA GLN A 158 -7.23 15.62 1.60
C GLN A 158 -7.37 14.61 0.46
N ALA A 159 -6.67 13.47 0.54
CA ALA A 159 -6.74 12.40 -0.44
C ALA A 159 -8.16 11.80 -0.50
N PHE A 160 -8.81 11.59 0.65
CA PHE A 160 -10.19 11.13 0.72
C PHE A 160 -11.13 12.08 0.00
N SER A 161 -11.11 13.38 0.30
CA SER A 161 -11.98 14.36 -0.34
C SER A 161 -11.71 14.47 -1.85
N ALA A 162 -10.44 14.42 -2.27
CA ALA A 162 -10.09 14.44 -3.68
C ALA A 162 -10.61 13.21 -4.42
N LEU A 163 -10.43 12.02 -3.84
CA LEU A 163 -10.90 10.76 -4.41
C LEU A 163 -12.42 10.71 -4.45
N GLU A 164 -13.12 11.12 -3.39
CA GLU A 164 -14.58 11.21 -3.36
C GLU A 164 -15.11 12.12 -4.49
N MET A 165 -14.50 13.30 -4.67
CA MET A 165 -14.86 14.21 -5.77
C MET A 165 -14.62 13.56 -7.13
N GLN A 166 -13.46 12.93 -7.32
CA GLN A 166 -13.10 12.25 -8.57
C GLN A 166 -14.11 11.15 -8.93
N LEU A 167 -14.50 10.32 -7.95
CA LEU A 167 -15.49 9.26 -8.14
C LEU A 167 -16.87 9.83 -8.50
N ARG A 168 -17.30 10.91 -7.83
CA ARG A 168 -18.59 11.57 -8.14
C ARG A 168 -18.59 12.25 -9.51
N SER A 169 -17.46 12.81 -9.94
CA SER A 169 -17.32 13.52 -11.22
C SER A 169 -16.93 12.61 -12.39
N LEU A 170 -16.85 11.30 -12.19
CA LEU A 170 -16.44 10.36 -13.23
C LEU A 170 -17.37 10.47 -14.45
N ASP A 171 -16.78 10.73 -15.62
CA ASP A 171 -17.50 10.78 -16.89
C ASP A 171 -17.61 9.38 -17.49
N LEU A 172 -18.78 8.77 -17.32
CA LEU A 172 -19.03 7.38 -17.70
C LEU A 172 -19.11 7.19 -19.22
N GLU A 173 -19.31 8.24 -20.01
CA GLU A 173 -19.41 8.10 -21.47
C GLU A 173 -18.04 7.77 -22.10
N THR A 174 -16.99 8.37 -21.54
CA THR A 174 -15.61 8.25 -22.03
C THR A 174 -14.78 7.24 -21.26
N THR A 175 -15.23 6.85 -20.06
CA THR A 175 -14.51 5.93 -19.19
C THR A 175 -14.44 4.51 -19.79
N ASP A 176 -13.23 3.95 -19.84
CA ASP A 176 -12.99 2.56 -20.22
C ASP A 176 -12.74 1.63 -19.02
N SER A 177 -12.61 0.33 -19.28
CA SER A 177 -12.37 -0.67 -18.23
C SER A 177 -11.01 -0.52 -17.54
N GLU A 178 -10.00 0.00 -18.24
CA GLU A 178 -8.66 0.18 -17.66
C GLU A 178 -8.67 1.30 -16.61
N GLN A 179 -9.32 2.41 -16.93
CA GLN A 179 -9.54 3.53 -16.00
C GLN A 179 -10.37 3.13 -14.77
N ILE A 180 -11.39 2.29 -14.95
CA ILE A 180 -12.17 1.74 -13.83
C ILE A 180 -11.27 0.92 -12.90
N ASN A 181 -10.47 0.02 -13.46
CA ASN A 181 -9.54 -0.81 -12.67
C ASN A 181 -8.45 0.04 -11.99
N GLU A 182 -7.98 1.11 -12.64
CA GLU A 182 -7.03 2.05 -12.04
C GLU A 182 -7.63 2.77 -10.83
N LEU A 183 -8.89 3.22 -10.93
CA LEU A 183 -9.60 3.85 -9.81
C LEU A 183 -9.81 2.88 -8.64
N GLU A 184 -10.17 1.61 -8.91
CA GLU A 184 -10.27 0.58 -7.86
C GLU A 184 -8.93 0.40 -7.13
N LYS A 185 -7.84 0.30 -7.89
CA LYS A 185 -6.49 0.19 -7.34
C LYS A 185 -6.09 1.41 -6.52
N ILE A 186 -6.47 2.63 -6.92
CA ILE A 186 -6.22 3.85 -6.15
C ILE A 186 -6.96 3.79 -4.80
N ILE A 187 -8.23 3.35 -4.79
CA ILE A 187 -8.99 3.16 -3.55
C ILE A 187 -8.31 2.13 -2.63
N GLU A 188 -7.86 1.01 -3.18
CA GLU A 188 -7.13 -0.04 -2.44
C GLU A 188 -5.82 0.47 -1.84
N LEU A 189 -4.98 1.14 -2.64
CA LEU A 189 -3.71 1.71 -2.17
C LEU A 189 -3.94 2.75 -1.07
N PHE A 190 -5.00 3.55 -1.18
CA PHE A 190 -5.37 4.51 -0.16
C PHE A 190 -5.82 3.83 1.14
N ARG A 191 -6.58 2.73 1.03
CA ARG A 191 -6.95 1.89 2.19
C ARG A 191 -5.73 1.32 2.88
N ASP A 192 -4.77 0.78 2.14
CA ASP A 192 -3.54 0.19 2.68
C ASP A 192 -2.66 1.22 3.40
N ALA A 193 -2.60 2.46 2.91
CA ALA A 193 -1.92 3.56 3.59
C ALA A 193 -2.57 3.89 4.96
N CYS A 194 -3.91 3.88 5.02
CA CYS A 194 -4.65 4.06 6.26
C CYS A 194 -4.42 2.91 7.25
N LEU A 195 -4.44 1.65 6.77
CA LEU A 195 -4.16 0.47 7.58
C LEU A 195 -2.73 0.47 8.11
N SER A 196 -1.75 0.89 7.31
CA SER A 196 -0.36 1.02 7.74
C SER A 196 -0.19 2.04 8.87
N THR A 197 -0.88 3.17 8.76
CA THR A 197 -0.93 4.21 9.80
C THR A 197 -1.60 3.71 11.08
N GLN A 198 -2.70 2.96 10.95
CA GLN A 198 -3.37 2.30 12.08
C GLN A 198 -2.47 1.28 12.77
N PHE A 199 -1.72 0.48 12.00
CA PHE A 199 -0.80 -0.51 12.54
C PHE A 199 0.33 0.16 13.32
N LEU A 200 0.98 1.17 12.72
CA LEU A 200 2.07 1.91 13.34
C LEU A 200 1.64 2.63 14.62
N SER A 201 0.49 3.32 14.59
CA SER A 201 -0.08 3.97 15.78
C SER A 201 -0.44 2.96 16.87
N SER A 202 -0.92 1.77 16.51
CA SER A 202 -1.19 0.70 17.49
C SER A 202 0.07 0.18 18.16
N LYS A 203 1.15 -0.03 17.40
CA LYS A 203 2.45 -0.45 17.93
C LYS A 203 3.05 0.61 18.85
N ALA A 204 3.02 1.87 18.44
CA ALA A 204 3.47 3.01 19.24
C ALA A 204 2.67 3.15 20.54
N LEU A 205 1.33 3.04 20.44
CA LEU A 205 0.43 3.15 21.59
C LEU A 205 0.74 2.08 22.64
N ALA A 206 1.04 0.85 22.22
CA ALA A 206 1.40 -0.23 23.13
C ALA A 206 2.67 0.07 23.97
N ILE A 207 3.58 0.89 23.45
CA ILE A 207 4.76 1.38 24.19
C ILE A 207 4.36 2.59 25.04
N ALA A 208 3.67 3.56 24.45
CA ALA A 208 3.29 4.82 25.10
C ALA A 208 2.48 4.61 26.39
N TRP A 209 1.67 3.55 26.49
CA TRP A 209 0.96 3.19 27.73
C TRP A 209 1.85 3.03 28.96
N ASN A 210 3.12 2.64 28.77
CA ASN A 210 4.08 2.47 29.86
C ASN A 210 4.87 3.75 30.18
N SER A 211 4.78 4.79 29.34
CA SER A 211 5.59 6.01 29.45
C SER A 211 5.07 7.02 30.49
N GLY A 212 3.82 6.85 30.96
CA GLY A 212 3.14 7.84 31.80
C GLY A 212 2.76 9.15 31.10
N ARG A 213 3.04 9.29 29.79
CA ARG A 213 2.72 10.47 28.98
C ARG A 213 1.30 10.38 28.42
N THR A 214 0.33 10.92 29.16
CA THR A 214 -1.09 10.92 28.75
C THR A 214 -1.32 11.63 27.42
N ASP A 215 -0.55 12.69 27.13
CA ASP A 215 -0.62 13.42 25.87
C ASP A 215 -0.25 12.56 24.65
N LEU A 216 0.76 11.70 24.78
CA LEU A 216 1.15 10.76 23.71
C LEU A 216 0.10 9.66 23.54
N ILE A 217 -0.43 9.14 24.65
CA ILE A 217 -1.46 8.10 24.64
C ILE A 217 -2.73 8.61 23.94
N GLU A 218 -3.20 9.81 24.27
CA GLU A 218 -4.38 10.43 23.66
C GLU A 218 -4.18 10.65 22.15
N LYS A 219 -3.04 11.24 21.75
CA LYS A 219 -2.73 11.48 20.33
C LYS A 219 -2.67 10.18 19.53
N LEU A 220 -1.92 9.18 19.99
CA LEU A 220 -1.77 7.90 19.30
C LEU A 220 -3.10 7.13 19.24
N SER A 221 -3.91 7.19 20.31
CA SER A 221 -5.26 6.62 20.31
C SER A 221 -6.15 7.30 19.29
N SER A 222 -6.11 8.63 19.22
CA SER A 222 -6.86 9.41 18.22
C SER A 222 -6.44 9.06 16.80
N PHE A 223 -5.14 8.96 16.51
CA PHE A 223 -4.68 8.58 15.16
C PHE A 223 -5.12 7.17 14.79
N LYS A 224 -5.00 6.21 15.72
CA LYS A 224 -5.47 4.84 15.51
C LYS A 224 -6.97 4.81 15.19
N GLU A 225 -7.78 5.48 15.99
CA GLU A 225 -9.23 5.52 15.82
C GLU A 225 -9.64 6.22 14.51
N GLN A 226 -9.00 7.35 14.18
CA GLN A 226 -9.24 8.07 12.92
C GLN A 226 -8.90 7.20 11.71
N SER A 227 -7.70 6.57 11.68
CA SER A 227 -7.31 5.68 10.59
C SER A 227 -8.22 4.47 10.47
N GLN A 228 -8.69 3.92 11.59
CA GLN A 228 -9.63 2.80 11.60
C GLN A 228 -11.01 3.19 11.06
N LYS A 229 -11.56 4.34 11.46
CA LYS A 229 -12.83 4.85 10.93
C LYS A 229 -12.72 5.16 9.44
N LEU A 230 -11.60 5.79 9.04
CA LEU A 230 -11.36 6.10 7.64
C LEU A 230 -11.26 4.83 6.80
N SER A 231 -10.52 3.81 7.24
CA SER A 231 -10.36 2.56 6.48
C SER A 231 -11.61 1.70 6.44
N ASN A 232 -12.33 1.55 7.55
CA ASN A 232 -13.47 0.64 7.65
C ASN A 232 -14.80 1.27 7.22
N ASP A 233 -15.03 2.54 7.56
CA ASP A 233 -16.34 3.16 7.38
C ASP A 233 -16.36 4.07 6.15
N ALA A 234 -15.34 4.93 6.02
CA ALA A 234 -15.33 5.95 4.96
C ALA A 234 -14.82 5.41 3.62
N ILE A 235 -13.70 4.67 3.62
CA ILE A 235 -13.21 3.97 2.42
C ILE A 235 -14.04 2.71 2.19
N GLY A 236 -14.22 1.91 3.24
CA GLY A 236 -15.08 0.74 3.21
C GLY A 236 -14.45 -0.49 2.58
N GLN A 237 -15.30 -1.32 2.00
CA GLN A 237 -14.94 -2.56 1.31
C GLN A 237 -15.71 -2.65 -0.01
N SER A 238 -15.12 -3.29 -1.01
CA SER A 238 -15.80 -3.62 -2.27
C SER A 238 -16.88 -4.68 -2.04
N SER A 239 -17.88 -4.72 -2.92
CA SER A 239 -18.91 -5.76 -2.90
C SER A 239 -18.28 -7.16 -2.98
N GLY A 240 -18.51 -7.95 -1.94
CA GLY A 240 -18.12 -9.35 -1.85
C GLY A 240 -19.32 -10.31 -2.04
N PRO A 241 -19.09 -11.63 -1.95
CA PRO A 241 -20.17 -12.62 -2.05
C PRO A 241 -21.25 -12.44 -0.97
N ASP A 242 -20.85 -11.98 0.22
CA ASP A 242 -21.67 -11.95 1.43
C ASP A 242 -21.95 -10.53 1.96
N ALA A 243 -21.40 -9.48 1.34
CA ALA A 243 -21.50 -8.10 1.82
C ALA A 243 -21.56 -7.09 0.67
N SER A 244 -22.46 -6.12 0.78
CA SER A 244 -22.54 -4.98 -0.13
C SER A 244 -21.36 -4.03 0.08
N ALA A 245 -20.96 -3.34 -0.99
CA ALA A 245 -20.00 -2.26 -0.89
C ALA A 245 -20.45 -1.19 0.10
N CYS A 246 -19.47 -0.53 0.74
CA CYS A 246 -19.70 0.60 1.63
C CYS A 246 -18.65 1.71 1.38
N GLY A 247 -18.95 2.93 1.83
CA GLY A 247 -18.00 4.05 1.78
C GLY A 247 -17.67 4.48 0.35
N LEU A 248 -16.38 4.70 0.04
CA LEU A 248 -15.92 5.08 -1.29
C LEU A 248 -16.25 4.02 -2.35
N TYR A 249 -16.19 2.73 -2.00
CA TYR A 249 -16.58 1.67 -2.92
C TYR A 249 -18.06 1.74 -3.28
N GLU A 250 -18.93 2.04 -2.31
CA GLU A 250 -20.36 2.24 -2.57
C GLU A 250 -20.59 3.47 -3.48
N ILE A 251 -19.93 4.59 -3.21
CA ILE A 251 -20.02 5.78 -4.07
C ILE A 251 -19.58 5.44 -5.50
N PHE A 252 -18.50 4.69 -5.65
CA PHE A 252 -17.98 4.27 -6.94
C PHE A 252 -18.93 3.32 -7.66
N GLU A 253 -19.40 2.26 -7.00
CA GLU A 253 -20.35 1.30 -7.57
C GLU A 253 -21.68 1.96 -7.93
N ASN A 254 -22.21 2.84 -7.08
CA ASN A 254 -23.42 3.61 -7.37
C ASN A 254 -23.22 4.54 -8.57
N ARG A 255 -22.06 5.19 -8.69
CA ARG A 255 -21.74 6.00 -9.86
C ARG A 255 -21.70 5.15 -11.12
N LEU A 256 -20.99 4.02 -11.12
CA LEU A 256 -20.95 3.11 -12.27
C LEU A 256 -22.36 2.59 -12.63
N ASN A 257 -23.13 2.18 -11.64
CA ASN A 257 -24.49 1.66 -11.83
C ASN A 257 -25.49 2.74 -12.27
N SER A 258 -25.19 4.03 -12.09
CA SER A 258 -26.08 5.11 -12.54
C SER A 258 -26.35 5.09 -14.05
N VAL A 259 -25.46 4.49 -14.86
CA VAL A 259 -25.71 4.28 -16.31
C VAL A 259 -26.94 3.40 -16.56
N PHE A 260 -27.19 2.43 -15.68
CA PHE A 260 -28.28 1.47 -15.83
C PHE A 260 -29.53 1.87 -15.02
N ASN A 261 -29.34 2.64 -13.95
CA ASN A 261 -30.37 2.99 -12.97
C ASN A 261 -30.95 4.41 -13.11
N ASP A 262 -30.67 5.13 -14.20
CA ASP A 262 -31.17 6.50 -14.38
C ASP A 262 -32.72 6.58 -14.30
N ASP A 263 -33.23 7.37 -13.35
CA ASP A 263 -34.64 7.48 -12.92
C ASP A 263 -35.63 7.81 -14.05
N ASN A 264 -35.13 8.39 -15.15
CA ASN A 264 -35.97 8.80 -16.28
C ASN A 264 -36.34 7.64 -17.22
N ASN A 265 -35.61 6.51 -17.16
CA ASN A 265 -35.78 5.38 -18.05
C ASN A 265 -35.67 4.10 -17.22
N ASN A 266 -36.81 3.58 -16.73
CA ASN A 266 -36.98 2.30 -16.00
C ASN A 266 -35.66 1.58 -15.62
N PRO A 267 -35.31 1.51 -14.31
CA PRO A 267 -34.08 0.87 -13.87
C PRO A 267 -34.04 -0.58 -14.33
N LEU A 268 -32.88 -0.98 -14.88
CA LEU A 268 -32.68 -2.33 -15.41
C LEU A 268 -32.26 -3.29 -14.29
N SER A 269 -32.89 -4.46 -14.24
CA SER A 269 -32.51 -5.55 -13.34
C SER A 269 -31.29 -6.33 -13.88
N ASP A 270 -30.51 -6.95 -12.97
CA ASP A 270 -29.29 -7.67 -13.34
C ASP A 270 -29.52 -8.86 -14.30
N ASP A 271 -30.73 -9.42 -14.28
CA ASP A 271 -31.15 -10.53 -15.14
C ASP A 271 -31.60 -10.09 -16.54
N GLU A 272 -31.70 -8.78 -16.80
CA GLU A 272 -32.15 -8.29 -18.10
C GLU A 272 -31.15 -8.61 -19.21
N PRO A 273 -31.64 -8.95 -20.42
CA PRO A 273 -30.78 -9.25 -21.55
C PRO A 273 -29.83 -8.10 -21.86
N THR A 274 -28.58 -8.41 -22.20
CA THR A 274 -27.56 -7.40 -22.54
C THR A 274 -28.05 -6.41 -23.60
N ILE A 275 -28.82 -6.86 -24.59
CA ILE A 275 -29.35 -5.99 -25.65
C ILE A 275 -30.20 -4.84 -25.09
N GLU A 276 -31.02 -5.09 -24.08
CA GLU A 276 -31.83 -4.04 -23.42
C GLU A 276 -30.92 -3.06 -22.66
N ALA A 277 -29.82 -3.55 -22.07
CA ALA A 277 -28.83 -2.71 -21.42
C ALA A 277 -28.01 -1.86 -22.39
N LEU A 278 -27.74 -2.33 -23.62
CA LEU A 278 -26.98 -1.59 -24.63
C LEU A 278 -27.67 -0.28 -25.07
N VAL A 279 -28.99 -0.22 -24.92
CA VAL A 279 -29.79 1.00 -25.13
C VAL A 279 -29.27 2.15 -24.27
N LYS A 280 -28.82 1.87 -23.04
CA LYS A 280 -28.25 2.87 -22.12
C LYS A 280 -26.93 3.46 -22.62
N PHE A 281 -26.23 2.77 -23.52
CA PHE A 281 -25.03 3.28 -24.20
C PHE A 281 -25.34 3.98 -25.53
N SER A 282 -26.61 4.28 -25.79
CA SER A 282 -27.11 4.81 -27.06
C SER A 282 -26.83 3.89 -28.27
N ILE A 283 -26.92 2.58 -28.08
CA ILE A 283 -26.83 1.58 -29.15
C ILE A 283 -28.25 1.10 -29.47
N TRP A 284 -28.83 1.60 -30.55
CA TRP A 284 -30.23 1.35 -30.90
C TRP A 284 -30.39 0.71 -32.28
N TYR A 285 -29.56 1.13 -33.23
CA TYR A 285 -29.67 0.75 -34.63
C TYR A 285 -28.60 -0.27 -35.01
N ILE A 286 -28.86 -1.09 -36.03
CA ILE A 286 -27.90 -2.06 -36.58
C ILE A 286 -26.54 -1.43 -36.88
N LYS A 287 -26.54 -0.16 -37.34
CA LYS A 287 -25.32 0.62 -37.54
C LYS A 287 -24.49 0.75 -36.27
N ASP A 288 -25.11 0.98 -35.11
CA ASP A 288 -24.40 1.12 -33.83
C ASP A 288 -23.72 -0.21 -33.43
N TYR A 289 -24.43 -1.34 -33.60
CA TYR A 289 -23.88 -2.69 -33.34
C TYR A 289 -22.70 -3.03 -34.27
N TRP A 290 -22.79 -2.60 -35.53
CA TRP A 290 -21.68 -2.74 -36.47
C TRP A 290 -20.48 -1.85 -36.09
N GLU A 291 -20.71 -0.59 -35.72
CA GLU A 291 -19.66 0.36 -35.31
C GLU A 291 -18.85 -0.10 -34.10
N ILE A 292 -19.48 -0.82 -33.16
CA ILE A 292 -18.79 -1.41 -32.00
C ILE A 292 -18.14 -2.77 -32.29
N GLY A 293 -18.37 -3.32 -33.49
CA GLY A 293 -17.73 -4.56 -33.93
C GLY A 293 -18.47 -5.86 -33.59
N LEU A 294 -19.75 -5.81 -33.18
CA LEU A 294 -20.55 -7.02 -32.93
C LEU A 294 -20.99 -7.74 -34.20
N LEU A 295 -20.85 -7.12 -35.36
CA LEU A 295 -21.23 -7.67 -36.67
C LEU A 295 -20.03 -7.68 -37.64
N PRO A 296 -18.98 -8.47 -37.35
CA PRO A 296 -17.71 -8.42 -38.09
C PRO A 296 -17.82 -8.89 -39.55
N HIS A 297 -18.83 -9.69 -39.89
CA HIS A 297 -19.01 -10.26 -41.23
C HIS A 297 -19.79 -9.35 -42.19
N ILE A 298 -20.33 -8.23 -41.72
CA ILE A 298 -21.14 -7.31 -42.54
C ILE A 298 -20.24 -6.25 -43.16
N SER A 299 -20.31 -6.12 -44.48
CA SER A 299 -19.64 -5.04 -45.22
C SER A 299 -20.45 -3.73 -45.15
N GLN A 300 -19.76 -2.58 -45.23
CA GLN A 300 -20.41 -1.27 -45.21
C GLN A 300 -21.46 -1.08 -46.33
N ALA A 301 -21.23 -1.69 -47.50
CA ALA A 301 -22.17 -1.69 -48.61
C ALA A 301 -23.49 -2.43 -48.29
N GLN A 302 -23.45 -3.49 -47.48
CA GLN A 302 -24.65 -4.22 -47.02
C GLN A 302 -25.44 -3.42 -45.96
N LEU A 303 -24.75 -2.57 -45.19
CA LEU A 303 -25.38 -1.67 -44.22
C LEU A 303 -26.10 -0.51 -44.91
N GLU A 304 -25.52 0.04 -45.99
CA GLU A 304 -26.13 1.12 -46.78
C GLU A 304 -27.40 0.67 -47.54
N LEU A 305 -27.48 -0.61 -47.91
CA LEU A 305 -28.68 -1.24 -48.48
C LEU A 305 -29.85 -1.29 -47.48
N GLU A 306 -29.58 -1.36 -46.18
CA GLU A 306 -30.59 -1.38 -45.10
C GLU A 306 -31.18 0.02 -44.81
N LEU A 307 -30.40 1.08 -45.08
CA LEU A 307 -30.79 2.48 -44.90
C LEU A 307 -31.47 3.10 -46.15
N ALA A 308 -31.52 2.37 -47.28
CA ALA A 308 -32.08 2.87 -48.53
C ALA A 308 -33.63 2.87 -48.52
N PRO A 309 -34.31 4.01 -48.79
CA PRO A 309 -35.75 4.16 -48.63
C PRO A 309 -36.60 3.57 -49.78
N SER A 310 -36.15 2.48 -50.43
CA SER A 310 -36.89 1.92 -51.57
C SER A 310 -38.06 1.04 -51.12
N ALA A 311 -39.28 1.43 -51.49
CA ALA A 311 -40.54 0.84 -51.05
C ALA A 311 -40.81 -0.61 -51.53
N ALA A 312 -39.88 -1.23 -52.26
CA ALA A 312 -40.06 -2.52 -52.94
C ALA A 312 -39.60 -3.75 -52.13
N ILE A 313 -38.90 -3.57 -51.00
CA ILE A 313 -38.27 -4.67 -50.22
C ILE A 313 -38.79 -4.64 -48.77
N LYS A 314 -40.11 -4.68 -48.59
CA LYS A 314 -40.73 -4.54 -47.24
C LYS A 314 -40.71 -5.81 -46.40
N ASP A 315 -40.65 -7.00 -47.02
CA ASP A 315 -40.67 -8.28 -46.29
C ASP A 315 -39.26 -8.92 -46.21
N GLU A 316 -38.50 -8.99 -47.31
CA GLU A 316 -37.10 -9.48 -47.28
C GLU A 316 -36.18 -8.62 -46.39
N GLY A 317 -36.41 -7.30 -46.32
CA GLY A 317 -35.66 -6.40 -45.44
C GLY A 317 -35.97 -6.58 -43.95
N LYS A 318 -37.16 -7.09 -43.61
CA LYS A 318 -37.51 -7.44 -42.21
C LYS A 318 -36.84 -8.73 -41.77
N ASP A 319 -36.85 -9.75 -42.63
CA ASP A 319 -36.21 -11.03 -42.35
C ASP A 319 -34.69 -10.86 -42.22
N PHE A 320 -34.08 -10.04 -43.08
CA PHE A 320 -32.66 -9.71 -42.98
C PHE A 320 -32.33 -8.95 -41.68
N ARG A 321 -33.11 -7.91 -41.31
CA ARG A 321 -32.92 -7.21 -40.02
C ARG A 321 -33.04 -8.16 -38.83
N LYS A 322 -34.03 -9.04 -38.85
CA LYS A 322 -34.21 -10.05 -37.80
C LYS A 322 -32.99 -10.97 -37.69
N GLN A 323 -32.46 -11.44 -38.82
CA GLN A 323 -31.25 -12.23 -38.85
C GLN A 323 -30.05 -11.48 -38.25
N LEU A 324 -29.89 -10.17 -38.55
CA LEU A 324 -28.81 -9.38 -37.98
C LEU A 324 -28.94 -9.21 -36.47
N PHE A 325 -30.15 -9.02 -35.94
CA PHE A 325 -30.39 -8.99 -34.49
C PHE A 325 -30.14 -10.36 -33.84
N ASP A 326 -30.53 -11.46 -34.49
CA ASP A 326 -30.22 -12.82 -34.02
C ASP A 326 -28.70 -13.07 -33.98
N ASP A 327 -27.95 -12.52 -34.93
CA ASP A 327 -26.49 -12.63 -34.97
C ASP A 327 -25.82 -11.75 -33.89
N VAL A 328 -26.36 -10.55 -33.61
CA VAL A 328 -25.93 -9.75 -32.44
C VAL A 328 -26.12 -10.54 -31.15
N HIS A 329 -27.28 -11.15 -30.94
CA HIS A 329 -27.56 -11.98 -29.77
C HIS A 329 -26.55 -13.13 -29.63
N LYS A 330 -26.33 -13.91 -30.69
CA LYS A 330 -25.36 -15.01 -30.68
C LYS A 330 -23.94 -14.53 -30.38
N ASN A 331 -23.55 -13.38 -30.93
CA ASN A 331 -22.21 -12.84 -30.72
C ASN A 331 -22.02 -12.32 -29.30
N LEU A 332 -23.03 -11.71 -28.69
CA LEU A 332 -23.01 -11.36 -27.27
C LEU A 332 -22.94 -12.60 -26.37
N GLU A 333 -23.70 -13.66 -26.69
CA GLU A 333 -23.61 -14.94 -25.96
C GLU A 333 -22.23 -15.59 -26.08
N LYS A 334 -21.62 -15.60 -27.28
CA LYS A 334 -20.24 -16.09 -27.49
C LYS A 334 -19.21 -15.33 -26.66
N LEU A 335 -19.42 -14.02 -26.49
CA LEU A 335 -18.59 -13.16 -25.64
C LEU A 335 -18.89 -13.33 -24.14
N GLY A 336 -19.88 -14.15 -23.76
CA GLY A 336 -20.30 -14.33 -22.38
C GLY A 336 -21.06 -13.13 -21.81
N LEU A 337 -21.59 -12.25 -22.67
CA LEU A 337 -22.35 -11.05 -22.31
C LEU A 337 -23.85 -11.32 -22.50
N VAL A 338 -24.42 -12.23 -21.68
CA VAL A 338 -25.83 -12.65 -21.83
C VAL A 338 -26.78 -11.63 -21.19
N ASN A 339 -26.44 -11.15 -19.99
CA ASN A 339 -27.26 -10.23 -19.21
C ASN A 339 -26.46 -9.03 -18.65
N LEU A 340 -27.19 -8.09 -18.03
CA LEU A 340 -26.61 -6.91 -17.40
C LEU A 340 -25.56 -7.27 -16.32
N GLN A 341 -25.78 -8.33 -15.55
CA GLN A 341 -24.80 -8.81 -14.59
C GLN A 341 -23.45 -9.12 -15.26
N ASN A 342 -23.45 -9.70 -16.45
CA ASN A 342 -22.23 -9.98 -17.21
C ASN A 342 -21.53 -8.70 -17.67
N LEU A 343 -22.26 -7.67 -18.08
CA LEU A 343 -21.67 -6.36 -18.42
C LEU A 343 -20.97 -5.75 -17.20
N LYS A 344 -21.65 -5.70 -16.05
CA LYS A 344 -21.10 -5.18 -14.79
C LYS A 344 -19.86 -5.96 -14.35
N LYS A 345 -19.91 -7.30 -14.44
CA LYS A 345 -18.79 -8.19 -14.11
C LYS A 345 -17.55 -7.93 -14.99
N ASN A 346 -17.76 -7.64 -16.27
CA ASN A 346 -16.68 -7.29 -17.21
C ASN A 346 -16.33 -5.79 -17.20
N LYS A 347 -16.87 -5.02 -16.25
CA LYS A 347 -16.67 -3.57 -16.10
C LYS A 347 -17.05 -2.76 -17.34
N ILE A 348 -18.09 -3.18 -18.05
CA ILE A 348 -18.59 -2.52 -19.26
C ILE A 348 -19.70 -1.55 -18.86
N TYR A 349 -19.36 -0.26 -18.75
CA TYR A 349 -20.30 0.82 -18.38
C TYR A 349 -20.44 1.90 -19.46
N SER A 350 -19.81 1.71 -20.63
CA SER A 350 -19.82 2.69 -21.72
C SER A 350 -19.72 2.03 -23.10
N LYS A 351 -20.12 2.75 -24.16
CA LYS A 351 -19.93 2.31 -25.56
C LYS A 351 -18.44 2.07 -25.86
N THR A 352 -17.56 2.91 -25.30
CA THR A 352 -16.10 2.82 -25.44
C THR A 352 -15.56 1.54 -24.78
N ALA A 353 -15.96 1.27 -23.54
CA ALA A 353 -15.58 0.06 -22.82
C ALA A 353 -16.03 -1.21 -23.55
N LEU A 354 -17.28 -1.21 -24.05
CA LEU A 354 -17.81 -2.34 -24.83
C LEU A 354 -17.02 -2.57 -26.12
N LYS A 355 -16.70 -1.49 -26.86
CA LYS A 355 -15.90 -1.58 -28.08
C LYS A 355 -14.51 -2.16 -27.78
N ASN A 356 -13.83 -1.68 -26.74
CA ASN A 356 -12.51 -2.19 -26.35
C ASN A 356 -12.58 -3.66 -25.92
N TYR A 357 -13.64 -4.06 -25.20
CA TYR A 357 -13.89 -5.45 -24.84
C TYR A 357 -14.08 -6.34 -26.08
N ILE A 358 -14.89 -5.92 -27.04
CA ILE A 358 -15.10 -6.66 -28.29
C ILE A 358 -13.80 -6.77 -29.08
N LEU A 359 -13.03 -5.68 -29.20
CA LEU A 359 -11.74 -5.65 -29.89
C LEU A 359 -10.76 -6.67 -29.29
N SER A 360 -10.66 -6.74 -27.97
CA SER A 360 -9.79 -7.70 -27.28
C SER A 360 -10.24 -9.17 -27.42
N HIS A 361 -11.50 -9.40 -27.79
CA HIS A 361 -12.09 -10.73 -27.96
C HIS A 361 -12.48 -11.06 -29.41
N GLN A 362 -11.97 -10.31 -30.41
CA GLN A 362 -12.32 -10.51 -31.83
C GLN A 362 -12.08 -11.93 -32.34
N ASN A 363 -11.07 -12.63 -31.80
CA ASN A 363 -10.76 -14.02 -32.16
C ASN A 363 -11.90 -15.01 -31.84
N ILE A 364 -12.84 -14.64 -30.97
CA ILE A 364 -14.01 -15.45 -30.59
C ILE A 364 -15.19 -15.22 -31.56
N LEU A 365 -15.21 -14.06 -32.21
CA LEU A 365 -16.29 -13.66 -33.12
C LEU A 365 -16.04 -14.08 -34.57
N ASN A 366 -14.78 -14.23 -34.98
CA ASN A 366 -14.36 -14.79 -36.27
C ASN A 366 -14.39 -16.32 -36.24
#